data_AF-H1W4G4-F1
#
_entry.id   AF-H1W4G4-F1
#
_cell.length_a   1.000
_cell.length_b   1.000
_cell.length_c   1.000
_cell.angle_alpha   90.00
_cell.angle_beta   90.00
_cell.angle_gamma   90.00
#
_symmetry.space_group_name_H-M   'P 1'
#
loop_
_entity.id
_entity.type
_entity.pdbx_description
1 polymer ?
#
loop_
_entity_poly.entity_id
_entity_poly.type
_entity_poly.pdbx_seq_one_letter_code
_entity_poly.pdbx_strand_id
1 'polypeptide(L)'
;MHVENLRGNHIASEMTPQTVALLHGFKTVFAPHPTWFDRPWNGTFLAKWFNPGPRGESGGEGSPMGWGRERRYQGMTWYYRAEPPPRLYNNWIGYVDTKIGGKNWERAHGRPCLPPMILHPIKEVKPTEPGFATQFELFYG
;
A
#
# COMPACT_ATOMS: atom_id res chain seq x y z
N MET A 1 -13.46 -19.08 8.05
CA MET A 1 -12.86 -19.64 6.82
C MET A 1 -12.43 -21.10 6.89
N HIS A 2 -12.45 -21.79 8.05
CA HIS A 2 -12.01 -23.19 8.14
C HIS A 2 -12.78 -24.14 7.21
N VAL A 3 -14.12 -24.09 7.25
CA VAL A 3 -15.00 -24.93 6.41
C VAL A 3 -14.82 -24.63 4.91
N GLU A 4 -14.68 -23.35 4.54
CA GLU A 4 -14.46 -22.96 3.14
C GLU A 4 -13.09 -23.41 2.61
N ASN A 5 -12.02 -23.30 3.43
CA ASN A 5 -10.71 -23.83 3.08
C ASN A 5 -10.74 -25.34 2.84
N LEU A 6 -11.46 -26.11 3.68
CA LEU A 6 -11.61 -27.56 3.50
C LEU A 6 -12.36 -27.93 2.20
N ARG A 7 -13.22 -27.05 1.70
CA ARG A 7 -13.95 -27.20 0.43
C ARG A 7 -13.14 -26.78 -0.79
N GLY A 8 -11.90 -26.32 -0.61
CA GLY A 8 -11.06 -25.78 -1.68
C GLY A 8 -11.31 -24.30 -2.00
N ASN A 9 -12.22 -23.64 -1.29
CA ASN A 9 -12.47 -22.21 -1.41
C ASN A 9 -11.44 -21.44 -0.57
N HIS A 10 -10.20 -21.39 -1.06
CA HIS A 10 -9.11 -20.70 -0.39
C HIS A 10 -9.06 -19.22 -0.74
N ILE A 11 -8.95 -18.38 0.29
CA ILE A 11 -8.75 -16.94 0.14
C ILE A 11 -7.56 -16.57 1.03
N ALA A 12 -6.51 -16.00 0.43
CA ALA A 12 -5.35 -15.51 1.18
C ALA A 12 -5.77 -14.37 2.12
N SER A 13 -5.22 -14.35 3.33
CA SER A 13 -5.65 -13.53 4.48
C SER A 13 -6.24 -12.15 4.12
N GLU A 14 -5.44 -11.30 3.49
CA GLU A 14 -5.77 -9.90 3.17
C GLU A 14 -6.93 -9.76 2.18
N MET A 15 -7.27 -10.82 1.43
CA MET A 15 -8.37 -10.87 0.47
C MET A 15 -9.71 -11.29 1.09
N THR A 16 -9.71 -11.77 2.33
CA THR A 16 -10.90 -12.34 2.98
C THR A 16 -12.03 -11.32 3.17
N PRO A 17 -11.80 -10.12 3.75
CA PRO A 17 -12.89 -9.18 4.04
C PRO A 17 -13.65 -8.73 2.79
N GLN A 18 -12.91 -8.36 1.74
CA GLN A 18 -13.48 -7.90 0.47
C GLN A 18 -14.16 -9.02 -0.31
N THR A 19 -13.65 -10.26 -0.24
CA THR A 19 -14.32 -11.40 -0.87
C THR A 19 -15.62 -11.75 -0.16
N VAL A 20 -15.62 -11.74 1.18
CA VAL A 20 -16.85 -11.95 1.98
C VAL A 20 -17.86 -10.83 1.69
N ALA A 21 -17.43 -9.57 1.66
CA ALA A 21 -18.29 -8.44 1.31
C ALA A 21 -18.92 -8.62 -0.09
N LEU A 22 -18.12 -9.01 -1.10
CA LEU A 22 -18.60 -9.31 -2.45
C LEU A 22 -19.65 -10.45 -2.45
N LEU A 23 -19.35 -11.58 -1.81
CA LEU A 23 -20.24 -12.75 -1.75
C LEU A 23 -21.57 -12.46 -1.05
N HIS A 24 -21.58 -11.51 -0.12
CA HIS A 24 -22.80 -11.10 0.58
C HIS A 24 -23.47 -9.85 -0.02
N GLY A 25 -23.13 -9.47 -1.25
CA GLY A 25 -23.81 -8.39 -1.98
C GLY A 25 -23.41 -6.98 -1.53
N PHE A 26 -22.14 -6.81 -1.13
CA PHE A 26 -21.58 -5.55 -0.65
C PHE A 26 -22.35 -4.91 0.50
N LYS A 27 -23.03 -5.70 1.35
CA LYS A 27 -23.85 -5.21 2.46
C LYS A 27 -23.08 -4.35 3.49
N THR A 28 -21.75 -4.43 3.48
CA THR A 28 -20.85 -3.51 4.18
C THR A 28 -20.12 -2.62 3.16
N VAL A 29 -20.80 -1.62 2.62
CA VAL A 29 -20.15 -0.59 1.80
C VAL A 29 -19.53 0.44 2.74
N PHE A 30 -18.21 0.39 2.90
CA PHE A 30 -17.44 1.53 3.36
C PHE A 30 -16.87 2.23 2.12
N ALA A 31 -16.97 3.56 2.04
CA ALA A 31 -16.38 4.32 0.94
C ALA A 31 -14.87 4.01 0.89
N PRO A 32 -14.32 3.51 -0.22
CA PRO A 32 -12.92 3.10 -0.25
C PRO A 32 -12.03 4.28 0.16
N HIS A 33 -11.23 4.10 1.21
CA HIS A 33 -10.19 5.06 1.55
C HIS A 33 -9.25 5.17 0.35
N PRO A 34 -8.92 6.39 -0.11
CA PRO A 34 -8.13 6.54 -1.32
C PRO A 34 -6.72 6.02 -1.10
N THR A 35 -6.20 5.34 -2.13
CA THR A 35 -4.79 4.99 -2.24
C THR A 35 -4.10 6.07 -3.06
N TRP A 36 -2.97 6.56 -2.56
CA TRP A 36 -2.20 7.60 -3.22
C TRP A 36 -0.92 7.05 -3.83
N PHE A 37 -0.43 7.74 -4.85
CA PHE A 37 0.89 7.52 -5.44
C PHE A 37 1.84 8.65 -5.03
N ASP A 38 3.10 8.33 -4.81
CA ASP A 38 4.18 9.27 -4.47
C ASP A 38 4.63 10.15 -5.65
N ARG A 39 4.09 9.90 -6.84
CA ARG A 39 4.37 10.61 -8.09
C ARG A 39 3.14 10.57 -9.00
N PRO A 40 3.01 11.49 -9.97
CA PRO A 40 1.92 11.41 -10.95
C PRO A 40 2.09 10.17 -11.84
N TRP A 41 1.01 9.40 -11.98
CA TRP A 41 0.91 8.33 -12.97
C TRP A 41 -0.13 8.72 -14.00
N ASN A 42 0.18 8.55 -15.29
CA ASN A 42 -0.82 8.69 -16.32
C ASN A 42 -1.66 7.40 -16.45
N GLY A 43 -2.88 7.53 -16.97
CA GLY A 43 -3.81 6.40 -17.06
C GLY A 43 -3.32 5.26 -17.95
N THR A 44 -2.58 5.55 -19.03
CA THR A 44 -2.04 4.53 -19.94
C THR A 44 -0.92 3.71 -19.29
N PHE A 45 -0.09 4.34 -18.47
CA PHE A 45 0.95 3.70 -17.69
C PHE A 45 0.36 2.85 -16.56
N LEU A 46 -0.68 3.34 -15.87
CA LEU A 46 -1.44 2.53 -14.90
C LEU A 46 -2.04 1.29 -15.58
N ALA A 47 -2.73 1.46 -16.71
CA ALA A 47 -3.33 0.35 -17.44
C ALA A 47 -2.28 -0.69 -17.86
N LYS A 48 -1.13 -0.26 -18.39
CA LYS A 48 -0.03 -1.16 -18.77
C LYS A 48 0.44 -2.05 -17.62
N TRP A 49 0.56 -1.52 -16.41
CA TRP A 49 1.14 -2.25 -15.28
C TRP A 49 0.11 -2.99 -14.43
N PHE A 50 -1.13 -2.48 -14.34
CA PHE A 50 -2.16 -3.07 -13.48
C PHE A 50 -3.18 -3.91 -14.25
N ASN A 51 -3.28 -3.72 -15.56
CA ASN A 51 -4.20 -4.42 -16.46
C ASN A 51 -3.46 -5.07 -17.66
N PRO A 52 -2.45 -5.93 -17.42
CA PRO A 52 -1.59 -6.47 -18.47
C PRO A 52 -2.22 -7.62 -19.28
N GLY A 53 -3.40 -8.10 -18.88
CA GLY A 53 -4.10 -9.18 -19.57
C GLY A 53 -4.43 -8.81 -21.02
N PRO A 54 -4.58 -9.80 -21.94
CA PRO A 54 -4.80 -9.56 -23.36
C PRO A 54 -6.01 -8.67 -23.70
N ARG A 55 -7.00 -8.56 -22.79
CA ARG A 55 -8.17 -7.68 -22.96
C ARG A 55 -8.25 -6.61 -21.87
N GLY A 56 -7.11 -6.26 -21.25
CA GLY A 56 -7.04 -5.26 -20.20
C GLY A 56 -7.50 -5.77 -18.83
N GLU A 57 -7.40 -7.08 -18.59
CA GLU A 57 -7.65 -7.65 -17.27
C GLU A 57 -6.44 -7.49 -16.33
N SER A 58 -6.70 -7.41 -15.02
CA SER A 58 -5.64 -7.45 -14.01
C SER A 58 -5.11 -8.87 -13.74
N GLY A 59 -5.88 -9.90 -14.10
CA GLY A 59 -5.49 -11.30 -13.95
C GLY A 59 -4.63 -11.84 -15.10
N GLY A 60 -4.07 -13.04 -14.91
CA GLY A 60 -3.34 -13.77 -15.94
C GLY A 60 -1.82 -13.55 -15.93
N GLU A 61 -1.16 -13.91 -17.03
CA GLU A 61 0.26 -13.63 -17.21
C GLU A 61 0.52 -12.12 -17.14
N GLY A 62 1.56 -11.73 -16.42
CA GLY A 62 1.83 -10.31 -16.18
C GLY A 62 1.10 -9.70 -14.98
N SER A 63 0.10 -10.38 -14.38
CA SER A 63 -0.74 -9.83 -13.29
C SER A 63 0.07 -9.07 -12.23
N PRO A 64 -0.39 -7.88 -11.78
CA PRO A 64 0.31 -7.12 -10.75
C PRO A 64 0.26 -7.80 -9.39
N MET A 65 -0.58 -8.84 -9.20
CA MET A 65 -0.59 -9.67 -8.00
C MET A 65 0.36 -10.87 -8.10
N GLY A 66 1.05 -11.03 -9.24
CA GLY A 66 2.02 -12.10 -9.43
C GLY A 66 3.33 -11.87 -8.67
N TRP A 67 3.98 -12.97 -8.28
CA TRP A 67 5.30 -12.94 -7.63
C TRP A 67 6.34 -12.22 -8.50
N GLY A 68 7.22 -11.42 -7.87
CA GLY A 68 8.27 -10.67 -8.55
C GLY A 68 7.81 -9.37 -9.22
N ARG A 69 6.55 -8.95 -9.05
CA ARG A 69 5.96 -7.72 -9.63
C ARG A 69 5.59 -6.68 -8.58
N GLU A 70 6.00 -6.91 -7.35
CA GLU A 70 5.72 -6.08 -6.18
C GLU A 70 6.19 -4.63 -6.35
N ARG A 71 7.21 -4.41 -7.19
CA ARG A 71 7.78 -3.08 -7.46
C ARG A 71 6.77 -2.08 -7.98
N ARG A 72 5.70 -2.54 -8.64
CA ARG A 72 4.60 -1.69 -9.13
C ARG A 72 3.92 -0.91 -8.01
N TYR A 73 3.93 -1.43 -6.79
CA TYR A 73 3.31 -0.81 -5.62
C TYR A 73 4.29 0.01 -4.76
N GLN A 74 5.58 0.04 -5.09
CA GLN A 74 6.61 0.64 -4.23
C GLN A 74 6.30 2.11 -3.86
N GLY A 75 5.75 2.87 -4.80
CA GLY A 75 5.36 4.27 -4.62
C GLY A 75 3.91 4.49 -4.18
N MET A 76 3.18 3.47 -3.72
CA MET A 76 1.76 3.58 -3.34
C MET A 76 1.58 3.66 -1.82
N THR A 77 0.46 4.20 -1.34
CA THR A 77 0.14 4.12 0.10
C THR A 77 -0.40 2.74 0.52
N TRP A 78 -0.52 1.81 -0.41
CA TRP A 78 -0.95 0.44 -0.18
C TRP A 78 0.10 -0.53 -0.73
N TYR A 79 0.24 -1.68 -0.06
CA TYR A 79 1.20 -2.78 -0.25
C TYR A 79 2.29 -2.87 0.84
N TYR A 80 2.63 -4.10 1.25
CA TYR A 80 3.51 -4.33 2.41
C TYR A 80 4.97 -3.94 2.19
N ARG A 81 5.40 -3.78 0.94
CA ARG A 81 6.72 -3.28 0.54
C ARG A 81 6.67 -1.88 -0.06
N ALA A 82 5.59 -1.14 0.17
CA ALA A 82 5.51 0.23 -0.28
C ALA A 82 6.26 1.17 0.67
N GLU A 83 6.94 2.17 0.12
CA GLU A 83 7.69 3.15 0.91
C GLU A 83 6.83 4.23 1.57
N PRO A 84 5.78 4.79 0.90
CA PRO A 84 5.00 5.87 1.49
C PRO A 84 4.38 5.56 2.86
N PRO A 85 3.82 4.36 3.14
CA PRO A 85 3.11 4.12 4.39
C PRO A 85 3.94 4.34 5.67
N PRO A 86 5.10 3.67 5.86
CA PRO A 86 5.93 3.93 7.04
C PRO A 86 6.53 5.34 7.04
N ARG A 87 6.92 5.88 5.87
CA ARG A 87 7.50 7.23 5.78
C ARG A 87 6.52 8.30 6.27
N LEU A 88 5.31 8.31 5.72
CA LEU A 88 4.26 9.26 6.08
C LEU A 88 3.86 9.10 7.55
N TYR A 89 3.75 7.85 8.03
CA TYR A 89 3.40 7.58 9.42
C TYR A 89 4.48 8.09 10.39
N ASN A 90 5.76 7.83 10.11
CA ASN A 90 6.89 8.32 10.89
C ASN A 90 6.87 9.84 11.01
N ASN A 91 6.71 10.54 9.87
CA ASN A 91 6.65 12.00 9.88
C ASN A 91 5.43 12.52 10.65
N TRP A 92 4.27 11.87 10.52
CA TRP A 92 3.03 12.28 11.20
C TRP A 92 3.12 12.18 12.73
N ILE A 93 3.79 11.14 13.25
CA ILE A 93 4.01 10.98 14.70
C ILE A 93 5.22 11.78 15.23
N GLY A 94 5.91 12.52 14.36
CA GLY A 94 7.03 13.40 14.72
C GLY A 94 8.41 12.75 14.66
N TYR A 95 8.54 11.56 14.08
CA TYR A 95 9.83 10.92 13.83
C TYR A 95 10.47 11.38 12.52
N VAL A 96 11.79 11.22 12.45
CA VAL A 96 12.58 11.66 11.29
C VAL A 96 12.68 10.51 10.29
N ASP A 97 12.24 10.75 9.07
CA ASP A 97 12.40 9.81 7.96
C ASP A 97 12.73 10.59 6.70
N THR A 98 13.78 10.18 5.98
CA THR A 98 14.17 10.81 4.71
C THR A 98 14.37 12.33 4.87
N LYS A 99 14.96 12.73 6.01
CA LYS A 99 15.23 14.13 6.41
C LYS A 99 13.98 14.99 6.66
N ILE A 100 12.79 14.40 6.71
CA ILE A 100 11.52 15.06 7.03
C ILE A 100 11.10 14.64 8.45
N GLY A 101 10.40 15.53 9.16
CA GLY A 101 9.88 15.28 10.51
C GLY A 101 10.89 15.62 11.61
N GLY A 102 10.51 15.32 12.86
CA GLY A 102 11.26 15.75 14.04
C GLY A 102 11.05 17.21 14.42
N LYS A 103 11.39 17.53 15.67
CA LYS A 103 11.09 18.82 16.31
C LYS A 103 11.57 20.05 15.52
N ASN A 104 12.77 19.99 14.95
CA ASN A 104 13.34 21.13 14.22
C ASN A 104 12.63 21.34 12.88
N TRP A 105 12.30 20.26 12.17
CA TRP A 105 11.57 20.33 10.91
C TRP A 105 10.14 20.84 11.14
N GLU A 106 9.45 20.33 12.17
CA GLU A 106 8.09 20.75 12.53
C GLU A 106 8.01 22.22 12.95
N ARG A 107 9.06 22.76 13.60
CA ARG A 107 9.11 24.21 13.92
C ARG A 107 9.19 25.08 12.68
N ALA A 108 9.87 24.61 11.63
CA ALA A 108 10.05 25.36 10.40
C ALA A 108 8.90 25.20 9.41
N HIS A 109 8.26 24.02 9.37
CA HIS A 109 7.27 23.65 8.34
C HIS A 109 5.88 23.33 8.89
N GLY A 110 5.71 23.25 10.21
CA GLY A 110 4.51 22.74 10.86
C GLY A 110 4.49 21.22 10.96
N ARG A 111 3.51 20.69 11.70
CA ARG A 111 3.27 19.24 11.80
C ARG A 111 2.58 18.74 10.53
N PRO A 112 2.95 17.57 9.98
CA PRO A 112 2.27 17.04 8.80
C PRO A 112 0.78 16.81 9.03
N CYS A 113 -0.04 17.23 8.06
CA CYS A 113 -1.46 16.88 7.98
C CYS A 113 -1.68 16.01 6.75
N LEU A 114 -2.05 14.75 6.95
CA LEU A 114 -2.31 13.81 5.87
C LEU A 114 -3.78 13.89 5.45
N PRO A 115 -4.10 13.89 4.14
CA PRO A 115 -5.47 13.71 3.70
C PRO A 115 -5.98 12.32 4.09
N PRO A 116 -7.31 12.08 4.06
CA PRO A 116 -7.84 10.73 4.18
C PRO A 116 -7.14 9.80 3.19
N MET A 117 -6.57 8.70 3.68
CA MET A 117 -5.87 7.72 2.87
C MET A 117 -5.82 6.37 3.56
N ILE A 118 -5.72 5.31 2.78
CA ILE A 118 -5.29 4.02 3.31
C ILE A 118 -3.77 4.00 3.39
N LEU A 119 -3.24 3.62 4.56
CA LEU A 119 -1.85 3.24 4.74
C LEU A 119 -1.80 1.73 4.92
N HIS A 120 -0.92 1.03 4.19
CA HIS A 120 -0.61 -0.35 4.54
C HIS A 120 -0.19 -0.41 6.02
N PRO A 121 -0.67 -1.40 6.81
CA PRO A 121 -0.34 -1.51 8.23
C PRO A 121 1.15 -1.35 8.53
N ILE A 122 1.48 -0.41 9.41
CA ILE A 122 2.82 -0.17 9.93
C ILE A 122 3.02 -1.05 11.16
N LYS A 123 4.11 -1.81 11.15
CA LYS A 123 4.47 -2.74 12.23
C LYS A 123 5.63 -2.16 13.03
N GLU A 124 5.72 -2.51 14.31
CA GLU A 124 6.85 -2.17 15.19
C GLU A 124 7.28 -0.70 15.19
N VAL A 125 6.32 0.21 15.37
CA VAL A 125 6.61 1.65 15.43
C VAL A 125 7.54 1.97 16.62
N LYS A 126 8.74 2.47 16.33
CA LYS A 126 9.77 2.87 17.29
C LYS A 126 10.43 4.17 16.83
N PRO A 127 11.06 4.97 17.73
CA PRO A 127 11.83 6.13 17.33
C PRO A 127 12.87 5.77 16.26
N THR A 128 12.96 6.61 15.24
CA THR A 128 13.90 6.46 14.13
C THR A 128 15.31 6.87 14.55
N GLU A 129 16.31 6.06 14.18
CA GLU A 129 17.72 6.36 14.42
C GLU A 129 18.20 7.59 13.61
N PRO A 130 19.28 8.27 14.03
CA PRO A 130 19.89 9.34 13.25
C PRO A 130 20.24 8.88 11.82
N GLY A 131 19.76 9.63 10.82
CA GLY A 131 20.00 9.30 9.40
C GLY A 131 19.05 8.25 8.82
N PHE A 132 18.04 7.81 9.57
CA PHE A 132 17.03 6.85 9.09
C PHE A 132 16.34 7.34 7.80
N ALA A 133 16.20 6.41 6.86
CA ALA A 133 15.43 6.60 5.64
C ALA A 133 14.71 5.29 5.31
N THR A 134 13.38 5.33 5.24
CA THR A 134 12.60 4.19 4.76
C THR A 134 13.01 3.86 3.34
N GLN A 135 13.40 2.61 3.13
CA GLN A 135 13.70 2.02 1.83
C GLN A 135 13.18 0.59 1.79
N PHE A 136 12.68 0.17 0.64
CA PHE A 136 12.38 -1.22 0.36
C PHE A 136 13.16 -1.66 -0.87
N GLU A 137 14.22 -2.44 -0.65
CA GLU A 137 14.93 -3.07 -1.75
C GLU A 137 14.18 -4.32 -2.20
N LEU A 138 13.88 -4.36 -3.50
CA LEU A 138 13.39 -5.54 -4.17
C LEU A 138 14.53 -6.12 -4.99
N PHE A 139 14.89 -7.38 -4.72
CA PHE A 139 15.92 -8.09 -5.49
C PHE A 139 15.59 -8.17 -6.99
N TYR A 140 14.31 -8.11 -7.34
CA TYR A 140 13.81 -8.12 -8.72
C TYR A 140 12.56 -7.24 -8.84
N GLY A 141 12.40 -6.61 -10.01
CA GLY A 141 11.21 -5.82 -10.35
C GLY A 141 11.33 -5.13 -11.70
#